data_AF-A0A837RLA7-F1
#
_entry.id   AF-A0A837RLA7-F1
#
_cell.length_a   1.000
_cell.length_b   1.000
_cell.length_c   1.000
_cell.angle_alpha   90.00
_cell.angle_beta   90.00
_cell.angle_gamma   90.00
#
_symmetry.space_group_name_H-M   'P 1'
#
loop_
_entity.id
_entity.type
_entity.pdbx_description
1 polymer ?
#
loop_
_entity_poly.entity_id
_entity_poly.type
_entity_poly.pdbx_seq_one_letter_code
_entity_poly.pdbx_strand_id
1 'polypeptide(L)'
;MINSDYNVELKRLNQIKPVDVSHLRDVEMVIKDRIDKHSYEPLIYDHLKTLPDDPNLPNVLTKLRDGNNHDDMLQSQYQNIKITNEFAETLGRKVRYLKIRREDVTASKVLICVHGGAYYGGTPEDTLPFLTMLATKFNGVIYSVDYGIAPENPYPSGIEDCLSVVVAAQKNYQQISLAGDSAGAAIALGVSQLCRLMGVAEINKHILFYPTVVHGSDHSSELWDDNLIAINKTQRRALHNNYTQFKQLDTIMTNYYTDHQKMNLSAPILSPLYADLTTFKETLVMTGEFDPFRLQDEAFVQKIGLVGGKVKYIRYGGLAHAFLNYVGQIPAVEDSLNECVAFLN
;
A
#
# COMPACT_ATOMS: atom_id res chain seq x y z
N MET A 1 -30.58 -2.53 8.52
CA MET A 1 -30.25 -1.23 7.89
C MET A 1 -28.75 -1.12 7.60
N ILE A 2 -27.84 -1.45 8.52
CA ILE A 2 -26.38 -1.39 8.25
C ILE A 2 -25.94 -2.26 7.04
N ASN A 3 -26.41 -3.52 6.95
CA ASN A 3 -26.07 -4.40 5.81
C ASN A 3 -26.73 -3.98 4.47
N SER A 4 -27.84 -3.23 4.48
CA SER A 4 -28.45 -2.76 3.23
C SER A 4 -27.64 -1.61 2.64
N ASP A 5 -27.18 -0.68 3.49
CA ASP A 5 -26.42 0.49 3.03
C ASP A 5 -25.00 0.09 2.57
N TYR A 6 -24.36 -0.85 3.27
CA TYR A 6 -23.05 -1.40 2.86
C TYR A 6 -23.08 -2.00 1.45
N ASN A 7 -24.01 -2.92 1.19
CA ASN A 7 -24.11 -3.61 -0.10
C ASN A 7 -24.56 -2.67 -1.23
N VAL A 8 -25.42 -1.69 -0.92
CA VAL A 8 -25.83 -0.66 -1.89
C VAL A 8 -24.63 0.18 -2.30
N GLU A 9 -23.82 0.63 -1.34
CA GLU A 9 -22.63 1.42 -1.63
C GLU A 9 -21.57 0.61 -2.38
N LEU A 10 -21.30 -0.63 -1.96
CA LEU A 10 -20.39 -1.53 -2.68
C LEU A 10 -20.84 -1.73 -4.14
N LYS A 11 -22.13 -1.95 -4.37
CA LYS A 11 -22.68 -2.07 -5.72
C LYS A 11 -22.51 -0.79 -6.54
N ARG A 12 -22.68 0.38 -5.92
CA ARG A 12 -22.47 1.68 -6.58
C ARG A 12 -21.01 1.85 -6.99
N LEU A 13 -20.06 1.59 -6.09
CA LEU A 13 -18.62 1.73 -6.33
C LEU A 13 -18.15 0.85 -7.50
N ASN A 14 -18.64 -0.39 -7.57
CA ASN A 14 -18.35 -1.33 -8.67
C ASN A 14 -18.88 -0.89 -10.05
N GLN A 15 -19.77 0.12 -10.10
CA GLN A 15 -20.34 0.64 -11.35
C GLN A 15 -19.64 1.92 -11.84
N ILE A 16 -18.75 2.50 -11.04
CA ILE A 16 -18.04 3.73 -11.41
C ILE A 16 -17.02 3.39 -12.50
N LYS A 17 -17.16 4.09 -13.63
CA LYS A 17 -16.28 3.89 -14.78
C LYS A 17 -15.06 4.79 -14.71
N PRO A 18 -13.99 4.42 -15.40
CA PRO A 18 -12.82 5.28 -15.55
C PRO A 18 -13.15 6.60 -16.24
N VAL A 19 -12.38 7.62 -15.90
CA VAL A 19 -12.29 8.87 -16.64
C VAL A 19 -11.09 8.81 -17.57
N ASP A 20 -11.29 9.23 -18.80
CA ASP A 20 -10.22 9.30 -19.80
C ASP A 20 -9.25 10.42 -19.43
N VAL A 21 -7.96 10.12 -19.44
CA VAL A 21 -6.89 11.10 -19.23
C VAL A 21 -6.30 11.39 -20.60
N SER A 22 -6.84 12.41 -21.27
CA SER A 22 -6.62 12.76 -22.68
C SER A 22 -5.17 12.84 -23.16
N HIS A 23 -4.19 12.92 -22.26
CA HIS A 23 -2.75 12.98 -22.56
C HIS A 23 -1.95 11.74 -22.16
N LEU A 24 -2.57 10.72 -21.54
CA LEU A 24 -1.93 9.49 -21.07
C LEU A 24 -2.67 8.26 -21.60
N ARG A 25 -2.20 7.74 -22.75
CA ARG A 25 -2.89 6.71 -23.56
C ARG A 25 -3.24 5.42 -22.80
N ASP A 26 -2.41 5.00 -21.86
CA ASP A 26 -2.54 3.72 -21.14
C ASP A 26 -2.73 3.92 -19.63
N VAL A 27 -3.25 5.09 -19.22
CA VAL A 27 -3.58 5.41 -17.82
C VAL A 27 -5.09 5.47 -17.64
N GLU A 28 -5.60 4.54 -16.84
CA GLU A 28 -7.00 4.47 -16.41
C GLU A 28 -7.13 5.14 -15.04
N MET A 29 -7.79 6.30 -14.97
CA MET A 29 -8.06 6.98 -13.69
C MET A 29 -9.50 6.71 -13.27
N VAL A 30 -9.73 6.24 -12.04
CA VAL A 30 -11.09 5.99 -11.51
C VAL A 30 -11.27 6.77 -10.22
N ILE A 31 -12.15 7.76 -10.24
CA ILE A 31 -12.45 8.58 -9.06
C ILE A 31 -13.74 8.05 -8.43
N LYS A 32 -13.60 7.27 -7.36
CA LYS A 32 -14.70 6.64 -6.65
C LYS A 32 -15.18 7.53 -5.51
N ASP A 33 -15.75 8.69 -5.85
CA ASP A 33 -16.33 9.63 -4.88
C ASP A 33 -17.43 8.96 -4.06
N ARG A 34 -17.52 9.34 -2.78
CA ARG A 34 -18.70 9.09 -1.93
C ARG A 34 -19.92 9.88 -2.43
N ILE A 35 -21.11 9.51 -1.97
CA ILE A 35 -22.34 10.27 -2.23
C ILE A 35 -22.20 11.69 -1.68
N ASP A 36 -21.74 11.81 -0.43
CA ASP A 36 -21.32 13.08 0.16
C ASP A 36 -19.86 13.33 -0.26
N LYS A 37 -19.70 14.06 -1.37
CA LYS A 37 -18.39 14.33 -1.97
C LYS A 37 -17.53 15.16 -1.05
N HIS A 38 -16.21 14.93 -1.11
CA HIS A 38 -15.24 15.73 -0.38
C HIS A 38 -15.51 15.74 1.14
N SER A 39 -16.05 14.65 1.67
CA SER A 39 -16.17 14.44 3.11
C SER A 39 -15.62 13.08 3.51
N TYR A 40 -14.95 13.04 4.66
CA TYR A 40 -14.42 11.82 5.24
C TYR A 40 -15.52 10.79 5.46
N GLU A 41 -15.16 9.52 5.22
CA GLU A 41 -15.93 8.39 5.71
C GLU A 41 -16.11 8.54 7.25
N PRO A 42 -17.34 8.42 7.79
CA PRO A 42 -17.65 8.62 9.21
C PRO A 42 -16.73 7.93 10.22
N LEU A 43 -16.42 6.64 10.05
CA LEU A 43 -15.52 5.89 10.93
C LEU A 43 -14.12 6.51 10.92
N ILE A 44 -13.62 6.89 9.74
CA ILE A 44 -12.31 7.55 9.62
C ILE A 44 -12.36 8.95 10.26
N TYR A 45 -13.43 9.71 9.98
CA TYR A 45 -13.61 11.05 10.52
C TYR A 45 -13.68 11.06 12.06
N ASP A 46 -14.32 10.06 12.65
CA ASP A 46 -14.47 9.94 14.10
C ASP A 46 -13.11 9.82 14.82
N HIS A 47 -12.12 9.20 14.18
CA HIS A 47 -10.75 9.17 14.69
C HIS A 47 -10.05 10.51 14.46
N LEU A 48 -10.06 11.01 13.22
CA LEU A 48 -9.28 12.20 12.82
C LEU A 48 -9.79 13.50 13.45
N LYS A 49 -11.08 13.64 13.74
CA LYS A 49 -11.64 14.85 14.35
C LYS A 49 -11.08 15.13 15.75
N THR A 50 -10.55 14.11 16.41
CA THR A 50 -9.98 14.21 17.77
C THR A 50 -8.53 14.67 17.79
N LEU A 51 -7.87 14.76 16.62
CA LEU A 51 -6.50 15.25 16.54
C LEU A 51 -6.41 16.69 17.10
N PRO A 52 -5.41 16.98 17.95
CA PRO A 52 -5.20 18.33 18.46
C PRO A 52 -4.78 19.28 17.33
N ASP A 53 -4.89 20.59 17.55
CA ASP A 53 -4.54 21.62 16.54
C ASP A 53 -3.06 21.62 16.17
N ASP A 54 -2.20 21.24 17.12
CA ASP A 54 -0.78 21.03 16.92
C ASP A 54 -0.44 19.59 17.30
N PRO A 55 -0.69 18.62 16.39
CA PRO A 55 -0.39 17.23 16.67
C PRO A 55 1.11 17.06 16.83
N ASN A 56 1.50 16.39 17.91
CA ASN A 56 2.88 16.04 18.18
C ASN A 56 3.01 14.52 18.19
N LEU A 57 3.67 13.96 17.18
CA LEU A 57 3.90 12.52 17.10
C LEU A 57 5.10 12.17 17.99
N PRO A 58 4.91 11.38 19.07
CA PRO A 58 6.00 11.08 19.98
C PRO A 58 7.06 10.23 19.27
N ASN A 59 8.29 10.73 19.18
CA ASN A 59 9.42 9.98 18.65
C ASN A 59 9.98 8.98 19.68
N VAL A 60 9.13 8.04 20.10
CA VAL A 60 9.44 6.95 21.03
C VAL A 60 9.05 5.65 20.36
N LEU A 61 10.06 4.84 19.98
CA LEU A 61 9.88 3.65 19.15
C LEU A 61 8.77 2.71 19.64
N THR A 62 8.68 2.46 20.95
CA THR A 62 7.62 1.60 21.51
C THR A 62 6.23 2.15 21.23
N LYS A 63 6.00 3.45 21.48
CA LYS A 63 4.72 4.10 21.19
C LYS A 63 4.40 4.11 19.69
N LEU A 64 5.41 4.28 18.85
CA LEU A 64 5.26 4.25 17.40
C LEU A 64 4.90 2.85 16.91
N ARG A 65 5.48 1.79 17.49
CA ARG A 65 5.14 0.39 17.19
C ARG A 65 3.76 0.00 17.70
N ASP A 66 3.41 0.41 18.91
CA ASP A 66 2.07 0.17 19.48
C ASP A 66 0.99 0.80 18.59
N GLY A 67 1.25 1.97 18.00
CA GLY A 67 0.35 2.61 17.05
C GLY A 67 0.20 1.88 15.70
N ASN A 68 1.09 0.94 15.39
CA ASN A 68 0.98 0.05 14.21
C ASN A 68 0.34 -1.30 14.55
N ASN A 69 0.05 -1.59 15.83
CA ASN A 69 -0.55 -2.86 16.20
C ASN A 69 -2.05 -2.87 15.83
N HIS A 70 -2.49 -3.87 15.06
CA HIS A 70 -3.86 -4.04 14.63
C HIS A 70 -4.49 -5.35 15.12
N ASP A 71 -4.04 -5.87 16.28
CA ASP A 71 -4.56 -7.07 16.95
C ASP A 71 -6.10 -7.06 17.16
N ASP A 72 -6.71 -5.88 17.20
CA ASP A 72 -8.16 -5.70 17.37
C ASP A 72 -8.98 -5.91 16.07
N MET A 73 -8.32 -6.12 14.92
CA MET A 73 -9.02 -6.33 13.65
C MET A 73 -9.79 -7.66 13.63
N LEU A 74 -11.06 -7.58 13.22
CA LEU A 74 -11.92 -8.75 13.07
C LEU A 74 -11.38 -9.70 12.01
N GLN A 75 -10.80 -10.82 12.44
CA GLN A 75 -10.41 -11.91 11.55
C GLN A 75 -11.62 -12.79 11.21
N SER A 76 -12.10 -12.66 9.98
CA SER A 76 -13.10 -13.59 9.44
C SER A 76 -12.45 -14.92 9.09
N GLN A 77 -12.99 -16.03 9.61
CA GLN A 77 -12.57 -17.36 9.17
C GLN A 77 -13.29 -17.71 7.87
N TYR A 78 -12.53 -17.83 6.78
CA TYR A 78 -13.05 -18.29 5.50
C TYR A 78 -12.82 -19.80 5.36
N GLN A 79 -13.88 -20.53 5.04
CA GLN A 79 -13.77 -21.95 4.70
C GLN A 79 -12.84 -22.13 3.49
N ASN A 80 -12.01 -23.17 3.52
CA ASN A 80 -11.08 -23.54 2.44
C ASN A 80 -9.88 -22.59 2.23
N ILE A 81 -9.60 -21.67 3.15
CA ILE A 81 -8.34 -20.90 3.15
C ILE A 81 -7.33 -21.55 4.09
N LYS A 82 -6.15 -21.85 3.56
CA LYS A 82 -5.01 -22.37 4.31
C LYS A 82 -3.94 -21.29 4.44
N ILE A 83 -3.51 -21.07 5.68
CA ILE A 83 -2.42 -20.16 6.06
C ILE A 83 -1.33 -21.02 6.70
N THR A 84 -0.12 -21.01 6.15
CA THR A 84 1.05 -21.67 6.76
C THR A 84 2.21 -20.72 6.95
N ASN A 85 2.97 -20.96 8.01
CA ASN A 85 4.23 -20.28 8.28
C ASN A 85 5.34 -21.00 7.52
N GLU A 86 5.97 -20.33 6.57
CA GLU A 86 7.02 -20.89 5.73
C GLU A 86 8.27 -20.00 5.79
N PHE A 87 9.39 -20.52 5.28
CA PHE A 87 10.65 -19.79 5.22
C PHE A 87 11.26 -19.85 3.81
N ALA A 88 11.75 -18.70 3.34
CA ALA A 88 12.63 -18.63 2.18
C ALA A 88 14.08 -18.67 2.69
N GLU A 89 14.86 -19.62 2.18
CA GLU A 89 16.29 -19.75 2.47
C GLU A 89 17.08 -19.54 1.17
N THR A 90 17.21 -18.29 0.75
CA THR A 90 17.96 -17.90 -0.46
C THR A 90 18.77 -16.63 -0.21
N LEU A 91 19.76 -16.38 -1.07
CA LEU A 91 20.66 -15.22 -0.95
C LEU A 91 21.34 -15.11 0.44
N GLY A 92 21.54 -16.23 1.13
CA GLY A 92 22.11 -16.26 2.48
C GLY A 92 21.18 -15.76 3.59
N ARG A 93 19.89 -15.53 3.29
CA ARG A 93 18.88 -15.01 4.23
C ARG A 93 17.85 -16.08 4.52
N LYS A 94 17.36 -16.11 5.77
CA LYS A 94 16.22 -16.93 6.20
C LYS A 94 15.07 -16.01 6.56
N VAL A 95 14.07 -15.93 5.67
CA VAL A 95 12.98 -14.97 5.78
C VAL A 95 11.67 -15.70 5.96
N ARG A 96 10.93 -15.38 7.02
CA ARG A 96 9.59 -15.93 7.26
C ARG A 96 8.59 -15.27 6.30
N TYR A 97 7.61 -16.04 5.85
CA TYR A 97 6.43 -15.49 5.19
C TYR A 97 5.18 -16.32 5.50
N LEU A 98 4.03 -15.66 5.52
CA LEU A 98 2.74 -16.34 5.55
C LEU A 98 2.37 -16.79 4.13
N LYS A 99 2.22 -18.09 3.93
CA LYS A 99 1.68 -18.66 2.69
C LYS A 99 0.16 -18.80 2.82
N ILE A 100 -0.56 -17.98 2.09
CA ILE A 100 -2.03 -17.91 2.11
C ILE A 100 -2.55 -18.38 0.75
N ARG A 101 -3.43 -19.37 0.75
CA ARG A 101 -4.04 -19.89 -0.49
C ARG A 101 -5.37 -20.58 -0.22
N ARG A 102 -6.19 -20.74 -1.25
CA ARG A 102 -7.28 -21.70 -1.20
C ARG A 102 -6.74 -23.13 -1.24
N GLU A 103 -7.44 -24.08 -0.61
CA GLU A 103 -7.02 -25.48 -0.63
C GLU A 103 -7.12 -26.12 -2.02
N ASP A 104 -8.11 -25.70 -2.81
CA ASP A 104 -8.42 -26.17 -4.15
C ASP A 104 -7.57 -25.53 -5.26
N VAL A 105 -6.73 -24.53 -4.93
CA VAL A 105 -5.95 -23.81 -5.95
C VAL A 105 -4.70 -24.60 -6.35
N THR A 106 -4.57 -24.86 -7.65
CA THR A 106 -3.30 -25.22 -8.29
C THR A 106 -2.82 -23.99 -9.04
N ALA A 107 -1.75 -23.35 -8.57
CA ALA A 107 -1.38 -22.01 -8.99
C ALA A 107 -0.02 -21.97 -9.69
N SER A 108 0.03 -21.31 -10.86
CA SER A 108 1.27 -20.84 -11.49
C SER A 108 1.59 -19.38 -11.14
N LYS A 109 0.69 -18.70 -10.42
CA LYS A 109 0.78 -17.28 -10.03
C LYS A 109 1.04 -17.15 -8.53
N VAL A 110 1.93 -16.22 -8.17
CA VAL A 110 2.15 -15.81 -6.78
C VAL A 110 2.09 -14.29 -6.66
N LEU A 111 1.41 -13.82 -5.62
CA LEU A 111 1.43 -12.44 -5.17
C LEU A 111 2.31 -12.35 -3.92
N ILE A 112 3.40 -11.59 -3.98
CA ILE A 112 4.25 -11.33 -2.82
C ILE A 112 3.84 -9.99 -2.24
N CYS A 113 3.30 -9.99 -1.03
CA CYS A 113 2.84 -8.82 -0.30
C CYS A 113 3.88 -8.36 0.71
N VAL A 114 4.11 -7.06 0.75
CA VAL A 114 5.01 -6.39 1.69
C VAL A 114 4.19 -5.40 2.50
N HIS A 115 4.05 -5.66 3.81
CA HIS A 115 3.22 -4.86 4.69
C HIS A 115 3.81 -3.46 4.93
N GLY A 116 2.93 -2.49 5.19
CA GLY A 116 3.29 -1.16 5.70
C GLY A 116 3.75 -1.17 7.17
N GLY A 117 3.73 -0.02 7.80
CA GLY A 117 4.19 0.16 9.19
C GLY A 117 5.39 1.10 9.34
N ALA A 118 5.52 2.06 8.42
CA ALA A 118 6.52 3.13 8.49
C ALA A 118 7.97 2.61 8.65
N TYR A 119 8.29 1.47 8.03
CA TYR A 119 9.60 0.79 8.05
C TYR A 119 10.08 0.27 9.40
N TYR A 120 9.54 0.76 10.52
CA TYR A 120 9.95 0.39 11.88
C TYR A 120 8.92 -0.44 12.64
N GLY A 121 7.77 -0.72 12.03
CA GLY A 121 6.68 -1.49 12.61
C GLY A 121 5.88 -2.24 11.54
N GLY A 122 4.74 -2.79 11.96
CA GLY A 122 3.90 -3.66 11.14
C GLY A 122 4.42 -5.11 11.09
N THR A 123 3.53 -6.02 10.71
CA THR A 123 3.75 -7.44 10.57
C THR A 123 2.90 -8.00 9.41
N PRO A 124 3.22 -9.19 8.89
CA PRO A 124 2.35 -9.90 7.95
C PRO A 124 0.93 -10.13 8.50
N GLU A 125 0.80 -10.30 9.81
CA GLU A 125 -0.45 -10.56 10.51
C GLU A 125 -1.40 -9.36 10.47
N ASP A 126 -0.90 -8.12 10.47
CA ASP A 126 -1.71 -6.89 10.42
C ASP A 126 -2.55 -6.80 9.12
N THR A 127 -2.03 -7.33 8.01
CA THR A 127 -2.72 -7.34 6.71
C THR A 127 -3.52 -8.62 6.47
N LEU A 128 -3.47 -9.58 7.40
CA LEU A 128 -4.08 -10.90 7.24
C LEU A 128 -5.59 -10.88 6.99
N PRO A 129 -6.41 -10.02 7.64
CA PRO A 129 -7.84 -9.91 7.32
C PRO A 129 -8.09 -9.57 5.84
N PHE A 130 -7.33 -8.64 5.27
CA PHE A 130 -7.44 -8.28 3.85
C PHE A 130 -6.97 -9.43 2.95
N LEU A 131 -5.79 -9.99 3.24
CA LEU A 131 -5.16 -11.02 2.40
C LEU A 131 -5.93 -12.34 2.40
N THR A 132 -6.57 -12.70 3.52
CA THR A 132 -7.44 -13.89 3.59
C THR A 132 -8.72 -13.70 2.78
N MET A 133 -9.35 -12.51 2.85
CA MET A 133 -10.48 -12.17 1.99
C MET A 133 -10.06 -12.19 0.51
N LEU A 134 -8.86 -11.71 0.19
CA LEU A 134 -8.33 -11.66 -1.18
C LEU A 134 -8.12 -13.08 -1.72
N ALA A 135 -7.56 -13.97 -0.91
CA ALA A 135 -7.34 -15.37 -1.24
C ALA A 135 -8.64 -16.11 -1.62
N THR A 136 -9.80 -15.70 -1.10
CA THR A 136 -11.09 -16.33 -1.47
C THR A 136 -11.42 -16.15 -2.96
N LYS A 137 -10.93 -15.08 -3.60
CA LYS A 137 -11.26 -14.71 -4.99
C LYS A 137 -10.06 -14.78 -5.95
N PHE A 138 -8.84 -14.77 -5.42
CA PHE A 138 -7.61 -14.83 -6.22
C PHE A 138 -7.29 -16.25 -6.70
N ASN A 139 -7.01 -16.41 -8.00
CA ASN A 139 -6.58 -17.67 -8.61
C ASN A 139 -5.05 -17.84 -8.52
N GLY A 140 -4.50 -17.75 -7.31
CA GLY A 140 -3.07 -17.88 -7.06
C GLY A 140 -2.73 -18.12 -5.60
N VAL A 141 -1.45 -17.95 -5.27
CA VAL A 141 -0.92 -18.04 -3.90
C VAL A 141 -0.43 -16.67 -3.44
N ILE A 142 -0.66 -16.32 -2.18
CA ILE A 142 -0.16 -15.08 -1.58
C ILE A 142 0.96 -15.40 -0.59
N TYR A 143 2.08 -14.71 -0.70
CA TYR A 143 3.18 -14.72 0.26
C TYR A 143 3.23 -13.36 0.98
N SER A 144 2.84 -13.30 2.25
CA SER A 144 2.98 -12.08 3.07
C SER A 144 4.30 -12.12 3.81
N VAL A 145 5.25 -11.25 3.45
CA VAL A 145 6.66 -11.34 3.88
C VAL A 145 6.88 -10.68 5.22
N ASP A 146 7.52 -11.40 6.14
CA ASP A 146 7.97 -10.90 7.44
C ASP A 146 9.40 -10.36 7.33
N TYR A 147 9.54 -9.17 6.74
CA TYR A 147 10.84 -8.58 6.42
C TYR A 147 11.47 -7.90 7.64
N GLY A 148 12.80 -7.75 7.64
CA GLY A 148 13.49 -7.04 8.70
C GLY A 148 13.10 -5.56 8.77
N ILE A 149 12.61 -5.13 9.94
CA ILE A 149 12.20 -3.74 10.23
C ILE A 149 13.31 -2.95 10.96
N ALA A 150 13.26 -1.63 10.80
CA ALA A 150 14.15 -0.70 11.48
C ALA A 150 13.75 -0.50 12.96
N PRO A 151 14.69 -0.06 13.83
CA PRO A 151 16.12 0.15 13.57
C PRO A 151 16.97 -1.12 13.67
N GLU A 152 16.42 -2.26 14.09
CA GLU A 152 17.19 -3.51 14.26
C GLU A 152 17.73 -4.03 12.93
N ASN A 153 16.98 -3.83 11.85
CA ASN A 153 17.33 -4.20 10.48
C ASN A 153 17.01 -3.02 9.54
N PRO A 154 17.81 -1.95 9.55
CA PRO A 154 17.56 -0.76 8.73
C PRO A 154 17.79 -1.06 7.24
N TYR A 155 17.54 -0.06 6.39
CA TYR A 155 17.86 -0.13 4.96
C TYR A 155 19.30 -0.62 4.73
N PRO A 156 19.54 -1.59 3.81
CA PRO A 156 18.59 -2.18 2.86
C PRO A 156 17.95 -3.52 3.29
N SER A 157 18.01 -3.91 4.57
CA SER A 157 17.68 -5.28 5.01
C SER A 157 16.31 -5.77 4.56
N GLY A 158 15.25 -4.98 4.75
CA GLY A 158 13.89 -5.37 4.35
C GLY A 158 13.74 -5.62 2.84
N ILE A 159 14.45 -4.84 2.00
CA ILE A 159 14.47 -5.05 0.54
C ILE A 159 15.18 -6.36 0.20
N GLU A 160 16.31 -6.65 0.85
CA GLU A 160 17.05 -7.90 0.64
C GLU A 160 16.25 -9.13 1.09
N ASP A 161 15.50 -9.01 2.19
CA ASP A 161 14.59 -10.06 2.68
C ASP A 161 13.49 -10.35 1.65
N CYS A 162 12.80 -9.32 1.17
CA CYS A 162 11.77 -9.47 0.16
C CYS A 162 12.33 -10.03 -1.16
N LEU A 163 13.53 -9.61 -1.58
CA LEU A 163 14.21 -10.16 -2.76
C LEU A 163 14.51 -11.66 -2.58
N SER A 164 14.94 -12.10 -1.40
CA SER A 164 15.13 -13.53 -1.10
C SER A 164 13.82 -14.32 -1.25
N VAL A 165 12.70 -13.77 -0.81
CA VAL A 165 11.39 -14.41 -1.02
C VAL A 165 11.03 -14.50 -2.50
N VAL A 166 11.30 -13.46 -3.29
CA VAL A 166 11.08 -13.48 -4.76
C VAL A 166 11.89 -14.59 -5.43
N VAL A 167 13.19 -14.69 -5.13
CA VAL A 167 14.07 -15.74 -5.69
C VAL A 167 13.61 -17.14 -5.29
N ALA A 168 13.12 -17.32 -4.06
CA ALA A 168 12.53 -18.58 -3.63
C ALA A 168 11.23 -18.91 -4.38
N ALA A 169 10.38 -17.90 -4.59
CA ALA A 169 9.07 -18.06 -5.25
C ALA A 169 9.21 -18.42 -6.73
N GLN A 170 10.17 -17.83 -7.45
CA GLN A 170 10.42 -18.09 -8.87
C GLN A 170 10.68 -19.57 -9.20
N LYS A 171 11.16 -20.36 -8.24
CA LYS A 171 11.36 -21.81 -8.44
C LYS A 171 10.04 -22.58 -8.63
N ASN A 172 8.93 -22.03 -8.13
CA ASN A 172 7.64 -22.72 -8.07
C ASN A 172 6.54 -22.02 -8.88
N TYR A 173 6.70 -20.74 -9.21
CA TYR A 173 5.68 -19.94 -9.90
C TYR A 173 6.25 -19.25 -11.13
N GLN A 174 5.44 -19.18 -12.18
CA GLN A 174 5.80 -18.61 -13.47
C GLN A 174 5.45 -17.11 -13.57
N GLN A 175 4.45 -16.68 -12.80
CA GLN A 175 4.01 -15.29 -12.77
C GLN A 175 4.13 -14.75 -11.35
N ILE A 176 4.93 -13.69 -11.19
CA ILE A 176 5.20 -13.06 -9.90
C ILE A 176 4.66 -11.64 -9.97
N SER A 177 3.77 -11.33 -9.04
CA SER A 177 3.27 -9.99 -8.79
C SER A 177 3.79 -9.51 -7.44
N LEU A 178 4.04 -8.21 -7.33
CA LEU A 178 4.37 -7.58 -6.05
C LEU A 178 3.20 -6.69 -5.61
N ALA A 179 2.88 -6.77 -4.33
CA ALA A 179 1.98 -5.85 -3.67
C ALA A 179 2.63 -5.26 -2.42
N GLY A 180 2.17 -4.08 -2.03
CA GLY A 180 2.45 -3.56 -0.72
C GLY A 180 1.58 -2.36 -0.40
N ASP A 181 1.53 -2.02 0.87
CA ASP A 181 0.83 -0.85 1.38
C ASP A 181 1.81 0.13 2.04
N SER A 182 1.59 1.43 1.87
CA SER A 182 2.40 2.49 2.50
C SER A 182 3.91 2.28 2.26
N ALA A 183 4.71 2.23 3.33
CA ALA A 183 6.15 1.91 3.33
C ALA A 183 6.49 0.56 2.64
N GLY A 184 5.65 -0.46 2.80
CA GLY A 184 5.84 -1.76 2.19
C GLY A 184 5.72 -1.72 0.67
N ALA A 185 4.86 -0.83 0.14
CA ALA A 185 4.74 -0.61 -1.29
C ALA A 185 6.04 -0.01 -1.89
N ALA A 186 6.71 0.88 -1.15
CA ALA A 186 8.01 1.43 -1.55
C ALA A 186 9.09 0.32 -1.61
N ILE A 187 9.14 -0.55 -0.60
CA ILE A 187 10.02 -1.72 -0.56
C ILE A 187 9.72 -2.65 -1.76
N ALA A 188 8.46 -2.95 -2.04
CA ALA A 188 8.05 -3.78 -3.17
C ALA A 188 8.54 -3.20 -4.51
N LEU A 189 8.44 -1.89 -4.70
CA LEU A 189 8.96 -1.21 -5.89
C LEU A 189 10.50 -1.27 -5.95
N GLY A 190 11.20 -1.11 -4.83
CA GLY A 190 12.65 -1.29 -4.73
C GLY A 190 13.09 -2.72 -5.11
N VAL A 191 12.38 -3.73 -4.62
CA VAL A 191 12.60 -5.14 -4.99
C VAL A 191 12.40 -5.35 -6.49
N SER A 192 11.36 -4.76 -7.09
CA SER A 192 11.14 -4.85 -8.53
C SER A 192 12.30 -4.27 -9.35
N GLN A 193 12.90 -3.16 -8.89
CA GLN A 193 14.07 -2.58 -9.54
C GLN A 193 15.27 -3.54 -9.47
N LEU A 194 15.55 -4.12 -8.30
CA LEU A 194 16.61 -5.12 -8.15
C LEU A 194 16.36 -6.36 -9.01
N CYS A 195 15.11 -6.84 -9.07
CA CYS A 195 14.73 -7.98 -9.90
C CYS A 195 15.10 -7.78 -11.37
N ARG A 196 14.79 -6.59 -11.90
CA ARG A 196 15.15 -6.21 -13.27
C ARG A 196 16.65 -6.03 -13.46
N LEU A 197 17.30 -5.28 -12.57
CA LEU A 197 18.74 -4.96 -12.66
C LEU A 197 19.63 -6.20 -12.56
N MET A 198 19.26 -7.15 -11.71
CA MET A 198 20.01 -8.40 -11.50
C MET A 198 19.57 -9.52 -12.45
N GLY A 199 18.49 -9.32 -13.22
CA GLY A 199 17.92 -10.35 -14.09
C GLY A 199 17.42 -11.58 -13.33
N VAL A 200 17.04 -11.44 -12.05
CA VAL A 200 16.62 -12.59 -11.24
C VAL A 200 15.19 -13.00 -11.57
N ALA A 201 14.24 -12.06 -11.62
CA ALA A 201 12.84 -12.36 -11.90
C ALA A 201 12.18 -11.25 -12.73
N GLU A 202 11.20 -11.62 -13.55
CA GLU A 202 10.30 -10.66 -14.18
C GLU A 202 9.08 -10.45 -13.30
N ILE A 203 8.87 -9.21 -12.83
CA ILE A 203 7.67 -8.83 -12.08
C ILE A 203 6.60 -8.39 -13.05
N ASN A 204 5.48 -9.11 -13.08
CA ASN A 204 4.42 -8.90 -14.07
C ASN A 204 3.51 -7.73 -13.71
N LYS A 205 3.16 -7.60 -12.42
CA LYS A 205 2.16 -6.65 -11.92
C LYS A 205 2.57 -6.07 -10.57
N HIS A 206 2.24 -4.80 -10.37
CA HIS A 206 2.47 -4.06 -9.13
C HIS A 206 1.13 -3.57 -8.57
N ILE A 207 0.80 -3.93 -7.33
CA ILE A 207 -0.44 -3.52 -6.67
C ILE A 207 -0.07 -2.70 -5.44
N LEU A 208 -0.32 -1.40 -5.50
CA LEU A 208 0.16 -0.43 -4.54
C LEU A 208 -1.02 0.20 -3.81
N PHE A 209 -1.09 0.00 -2.50
CA PHE A 209 -2.05 0.68 -1.64
C PHE A 209 -1.35 1.89 -1.02
N TYR A 210 -1.80 3.10 -1.38
CA TYR A 210 -1.31 4.37 -0.83
C TYR A 210 0.22 4.43 -0.62
N PRO A 211 1.04 4.18 -1.66
CA PRO A 211 2.47 3.97 -1.51
C PRO A 211 3.25 5.21 -1.06
N THR A 212 4.34 5.03 -0.32
CA THR A 212 5.30 6.10 -0.01
C THR A 212 6.43 6.13 -1.05
N VAL A 213 6.21 6.81 -2.17
CA VAL A 213 7.13 6.85 -3.32
C VAL A 213 8.24 7.89 -3.24
N VAL A 214 8.25 8.74 -2.19
CA VAL A 214 9.30 9.71 -1.88
C VAL A 214 9.64 9.67 -0.39
N HIS A 215 10.92 9.43 -0.06
CA HIS A 215 11.44 9.54 1.31
C HIS A 215 11.93 10.94 1.63
N GLY A 216 11.69 11.39 2.87
CA GLY A 216 12.23 12.65 3.41
C GLY A 216 11.96 13.84 2.50
N SER A 217 10.74 13.86 1.96
CA SER A 217 10.28 14.84 1.00
C SER A 217 10.39 16.27 1.55
N ASP A 218 10.55 17.24 0.66
CA ASP A 218 10.39 18.65 1.03
C ASP A 218 8.91 18.92 1.38
N HIS A 219 8.62 19.06 2.69
CA HIS A 219 7.27 19.30 3.21
C HIS A 219 6.68 20.68 2.87
N SER A 220 7.48 21.56 2.26
CA SER A 220 7.04 22.83 1.69
C SER A 220 6.64 22.73 0.21
N SER A 221 6.91 21.60 -0.44
CA SER A 221 6.54 21.37 -1.84
C SER A 221 5.05 21.06 -2.01
N GLU A 222 4.58 21.13 -3.27
CA GLU A 222 3.19 20.80 -3.65
C GLU A 222 2.79 19.37 -3.28
N LEU A 223 3.73 18.43 -3.15
CA LEU A 223 3.45 17.04 -2.75
C LEU A 223 2.84 16.93 -1.34
N TRP A 224 2.93 17.99 -0.55
CA TRP A 224 2.47 18.05 0.84
C TRP A 224 1.52 19.22 1.11
N ASP A 225 1.01 19.87 0.06
CA ASP A 225 0.09 21.00 0.16
C ASP A 225 -1.37 20.51 0.28
N ASP A 226 -1.89 20.53 1.50
CA ASP A 226 -3.28 20.14 1.80
C ASP A 226 -4.33 21.14 1.27
N ASN A 227 -3.91 22.34 0.83
CA ASN A 227 -4.81 23.29 0.17
C ASN A 227 -5.24 22.82 -1.21
N LEU A 228 -4.46 21.94 -1.84
CA LEU A 228 -4.79 21.31 -3.13
C LEU A 228 -5.89 20.24 -2.99
N ILE A 229 -6.25 19.87 -1.77
CA ILE A 229 -7.22 18.83 -1.48
C ILE A 229 -8.59 19.45 -1.20
N ALA A 230 -9.57 19.25 -2.07
CA ALA A 230 -10.94 19.68 -1.83
C ALA A 230 -11.57 18.92 -0.65
N ILE A 231 -12.13 19.63 0.34
CA ILE A 231 -12.91 19.03 1.45
C ILE A 231 -14.05 19.97 1.87
N ASN A 232 -15.06 19.38 2.51
CA ASN A 232 -16.07 20.11 3.26
C ASN A 232 -15.42 20.99 4.35
N LYS A 233 -15.73 22.29 4.34
CA LYS A 233 -15.15 23.29 5.27
C LYS A 233 -15.15 22.87 6.74
N THR A 234 -16.18 22.14 7.20
CA THR A 234 -16.27 21.70 8.60
C THR A 234 -15.22 20.64 8.98
N GLN A 235 -14.69 19.92 8.00
CA GLN A 235 -13.70 18.86 8.19
C GLN A 235 -12.28 19.30 7.80
N ARG A 236 -12.09 20.54 7.32
CA ARG A 236 -10.78 21.06 6.91
C ARG A 236 -9.73 20.96 8.00
N ARG A 237 -10.11 21.28 9.23
CA ARG A 237 -9.24 21.16 10.41
C ARG A 237 -8.69 19.74 10.57
N ALA A 238 -9.55 18.72 10.44
CA ALA A 238 -9.12 17.33 10.59
C ALA A 238 -8.13 16.92 9.49
N LEU A 239 -8.35 17.35 8.23
CA LEU A 239 -7.37 17.11 7.16
C LEU A 239 -6.03 17.77 7.48
N HIS A 240 -6.04 19.06 7.83
CA HIS A 240 -4.83 19.81 8.07
C HIS A 240 -3.99 19.18 9.18
N ASN A 241 -4.62 18.83 10.30
CA ASN A 241 -3.93 18.21 11.43
C ASN A 241 -3.40 16.82 11.05
N ASN A 242 -4.13 16.05 10.23
CA ASN A 242 -3.65 14.78 9.70
C ASN A 242 -2.38 14.97 8.84
N TYR A 243 -2.39 15.93 7.91
CA TYR A 243 -1.21 16.25 7.09
C TYR A 243 -0.02 16.68 7.95
N THR A 244 -0.24 17.52 8.97
CA THR A 244 0.81 17.94 9.91
C THR A 244 1.42 16.78 10.68
N GLN A 245 0.60 15.82 11.12
CA GLN A 245 1.09 14.60 11.77
C GLN A 245 1.88 13.71 10.81
N PHE A 246 1.43 13.56 9.56
CA PHE A 246 2.12 12.75 8.56
C PHE A 246 3.44 13.35 8.07
N LYS A 247 3.60 14.68 8.08
CA LYS A 247 4.90 15.34 7.85
C LYS A 247 5.93 14.94 8.92
N GLN A 248 5.51 14.88 10.18
CA GLN A 248 6.36 14.39 11.27
C GLN A 248 6.67 12.91 11.10
N LEU A 249 5.66 12.10 10.74
CA LEU A 249 5.83 10.68 10.46
C LEU A 249 6.86 10.45 9.34
N ASP A 250 6.78 11.17 8.22
CA ASP A 250 7.72 11.04 7.09
C ASP A 250 9.18 11.27 7.54
N THR A 251 9.40 12.28 8.37
CA THR A 251 10.72 12.56 8.96
C THR A 251 11.18 11.42 9.87
N ILE A 252 10.32 10.97 10.79
CA ILE A 252 10.65 9.96 11.79
C ILE A 252 10.91 8.60 11.12
N MET A 253 10.00 8.18 10.22
CA MET A 253 10.09 6.91 9.52
C MET A 253 11.32 6.84 8.63
N THR A 254 11.64 7.93 7.93
CA THR A 254 12.85 8.02 7.10
C THR A 254 14.11 7.91 7.97
N ASN A 255 14.16 8.62 9.10
CA ASN A 255 15.31 8.55 10.01
C ASN A 255 15.53 7.16 10.59
N TYR A 256 14.47 6.46 11.02
CA TYR A 256 14.60 5.06 11.46
C TYR A 256 15.05 4.16 10.32
N TYR A 257 14.42 4.29 9.14
CA TYR A 257 14.73 3.43 8.01
C TYR A 257 16.19 3.54 7.56
N THR A 258 16.77 4.74 7.60
CA THR A 258 18.17 4.97 7.22
C THR A 258 19.14 4.85 8.39
N ASP A 259 18.71 4.38 9.57
CA ASP A 259 19.52 4.34 10.80
C ASP A 259 20.21 5.69 11.10
N HIS A 260 19.47 6.78 10.87
CA HIS A 260 19.94 8.16 11.00
C HIS A 260 21.19 8.51 10.15
N GLN A 261 21.57 7.65 9.20
CA GLN A 261 22.70 7.90 8.33
C GLN A 261 22.34 8.91 7.25
N LYS A 262 23.33 9.74 6.88
CA LYS A 262 23.18 10.65 5.74
C LYS A 262 23.24 9.84 4.44
N MET A 263 22.08 9.66 3.81
CA MET A 263 21.93 8.97 2.54
C MET A 263 21.35 9.92 1.47
N ASN A 264 21.55 9.58 0.20
CA ASN A 264 20.82 10.23 -0.89
C ASN A 264 19.38 9.68 -0.93
N LEU A 265 18.45 10.36 -0.26
CA LEU A 265 17.05 9.94 -0.19
C LEU A 265 16.34 9.94 -1.56
N SER A 266 16.85 10.70 -2.53
CA SER A 266 16.37 10.68 -3.91
C SER A 266 16.87 9.48 -4.71
N ALA A 267 17.65 8.57 -4.11
CA ALA A 267 18.06 7.33 -4.78
C ALA A 267 16.81 6.53 -5.23
N PRO A 268 16.75 6.06 -6.49
CA PRO A 268 15.61 5.31 -7.05
C PRO A 268 15.04 4.18 -6.19
N ILE A 269 15.92 3.45 -5.49
CA ILE A 269 15.53 2.31 -4.67
C ILE A 269 14.85 2.73 -3.34
N LEU A 270 15.17 3.93 -2.85
CA LEU A 270 14.50 4.53 -1.68
C LEU A 270 13.24 5.25 -2.13
N SER A 271 13.35 6.12 -3.13
CA SER A 271 12.25 6.93 -3.66
C SER A 271 11.88 6.50 -5.08
N PRO A 272 10.96 5.52 -5.25
CA PRO A 272 10.52 5.03 -6.55
C PRO A 272 10.04 6.09 -7.55
N LEU A 273 9.63 7.27 -7.07
CA LEU A 273 9.27 8.41 -7.93
C LEU A 273 10.40 8.84 -8.89
N TYR A 274 11.65 8.50 -8.56
CA TYR A 274 12.85 8.86 -9.33
C TYR A 274 13.49 7.65 -10.05
N ALA A 275 12.83 6.49 -10.07
CA ALA A 275 13.34 5.28 -10.71
C ALA A 275 13.23 5.28 -12.24
N ASP A 276 13.85 4.29 -12.89
CA ASP A 276 13.48 3.90 -14.26
C ASP A 276 12.07 3.31 -14.24
N LEU A 277 11.08 4.16 -14.49
CA LEU A 277 9.66 3.82 -14.42
C LEU A 277 9.22 2.78 -15.47
N THR A 278 10.04 2.51 -16.50
CA THR A 278 9.79 1.40 -17.43
C THR A 278 9.92 0.03 -16.75
N THR A 279 10.40 -0.02 -15.52
CA THR A 279 10.40 -1.19 -14.63
C THR A 279 8.99 -1.62 -14.24
N PHE A 280 8.05 -0.67 -14.10
CA PHE A 280 6.71 -0.90 -13.55
C PHE A 280 5.68 -1.07 -14.68
N LYS A 281 5.71 -2.24 -15.33
CA LYS A 281 4.98 -2.49 -16.60
C LYS A 281 3.46 -2.38 -16.48
N GLU A 282 2.89 -3.01 -15.47
CA GLU A 282 1.45 -3.00 -15.17
C GLU A 282 1.27 -2.64 -13.70
N THR A 283 0.74 -1.45 -13.42
CA THR A 283 0.62 -0.94 -12.06
C THR A 283 -0.83 -0.61 -11.73
N LEU A 284 -1.31 -1.11 -10.59
CA LEU A 284 -2.54 -0.68 -9.95
C LEU A 284 -2.18 0.13 -8.71
N VAL A 285 -2.61 1.40 -8.65
CA VAL A 285 -2.46 2.27 -7.48
C VAL A 285 -3.83 2.57 -6.90
N MET A 286 -4.02 2.34 -5.61
CA MET A 286 -5.27 2.60 -4.90
C MET A 286 -4.98 3.49 -3.70
N THR A 287 -5.54 4.69 -3.66
CA THR A 287 -5.25 5.67 -2.61
C THR A 287 -6.50 6.35 -2.09
N GLY A 288 -6.45 6.85 -0.86
CA GLY A 288 -7.54 7.61 -0.26
C GLY A 288 -7.59 9.04 -0.78
N GLU A 289 -8.80 9.61 -0.92
CA GLU A 289 -8.98 11.02 -1.30
C GLU A 289 -8.22 11.99 -0.38
N PHE A 290 -8.13 11.63 0.91
CA PHE A 290 -7.54 12.45 1.97
C PHE A 290 -6.24 11.86 2.52
N ASP A 291 -5.61 10.97 1.78
CA ASP A 291 -4.30 10.43 2.12
C ASP A 291 -3.22 11.54 2.00
N PRO A 292 -2.38 11.77 3.02
CA PRO A 292 -1.25 12.71 2.93
C PRO A 292 -0.21 12.38 1.85
N PHE A 293 -0.12 11.13 1.40
CA PHE A 293 0.76 10.71 0.31
C PHE A 293 0.07 10.70 -1.06
N ARG A 294 -1.22 11.07 -1.15
CA ARG A 294 -1.98 11.03 -2.41
C ARG A 294 -1.30 11.82 -3.55
N LEU A 295 -0.74 12.99 -3.26
CA LEU A 295 -0.18 13.85 -4.32
C LEU A 295 1.12 13.27 -4.91
N GLN A 296 1.91 12.54 -4.11
CA GLN A 296 3.05 11.80 -4.65
C GLN A 296 2.61 10.56 -5.43
N ASP A 297 1.51 9.89 -5.05
CA ASP A 297 0.90 8.81 -5.84
C ASP A 297 0.43 9.31 -7.21
N GLU A 298 -0.29 10.42 -7.25
CA GLU A 298 -0.77 11.05 -8.49
C GLU A 298 0.41 11.43 -9.39
N ALA A 299 1.47 12.01 -8.83
CA ALA A 299 2.70 12.33 -9.56
C ALA A 299 3.40 11.07 -10.10
N PHE A 300 3.46 9.99 -9.31
CA PHE A 300 4.07 8.72 -9.72
C PHE A 300 3.34 8.08 -10.88
N VAL A 301 2.00 8.00 -10.80
CA VAL A 301 1.14 7.47 -11.87
C VAL A 301 1.30 8.27 -13.16
N GLN A 302 1.30 9.60 -13.07
CA GLN A 302 1.52 10.45 -14.23
C GLN A 302 2.86 10.14 -14.90
N LYS A 303 3.94 10.03 -14.12
CA LYS A 303 5.27 9.73 -14.69
C LYS A 303 5.36 8.33 -15.31
N ILE A 304 4.72 7.31 -14.74
CA ILE A 304 4.64 5.99 -15.38
C ILE A 304 3.89 6.09 -16.72
N GLY A 305 2.77 6.81 -16.75
CA GLY A 305 2.01 7.04 -17.97
C GLY A 305 2.82 7.75 -19.06
N LEU A 306 3.64 8.74 -18.68
CA LEU A 306 4.50 9.48 -19.61
C LEU A 306 5.58 8.61 -20.27
N VAL A 307 6.00 7.52 -19.62
CA VAL A 307 6.94 6.54 -20.22
C VAL A 307 6.23 5.37 -20.92
N GLY A 308 4.90 5.44 -21.06
CA GLY A 308 4.09 4.43 -21.75
C GLY A 308 3.79 3.17 -20.91
N GLY A 309 3.91 3.24 -19.58
CA GLY A 309 3.48 2.15 -18.70
C GLY A 309 1.96 2.06 -18.61
N LYS A 310 1.45 0.85 -18.37
CA LYS A 310 0.01 0.62 -18.16
C LYS A 310 -0.32 0.84 -16.69
N VAL A 311 -1.17 1.82 -16.40
CA VAL A 311 -1.50 2.16 -15.02
C VAL A 311 -2.99 2.27 -14.83
N LYS A 312 -3.51 1.62 -13.79
CA LYS A 312 -4.83 1.91 -13.24
C LYS A 312 -4.65 2.62 -11.91
N TYR A 313 -5.19 3.83 -11.78
CA TYR A 313 -5.20 4.58 -10.54
C TYR A 313 -6.63 4.75 -10.04
N ILE A 314 -6.89 4.36 -8.80
CA ILE A 314 -8.19 4.48 -8.16
C ILE A 314 -8.05 5.37 -6.93
N ARG A 315 -8.83 6.44 -6.90
CA ARG A 315 -8.97 7.30 -5.72
C ARG A 315 -10.30 7.05 -5.04
N TYR A 316 -10.26 6.64 -3.79
CA TYR A 316 -11.44 6.37 -2.99
C TYR A 316 -11.87 7.58 -2.17
N GLY A 317 -13.06 8.09 -2.45
CA GLY A 317 -13.65 9.23 -1.75
C GLY A 317 -13.78 8.98 -0.25
N GLY A 318 -13.48 9.98 0.56
CA GLY A 318 -13.61 9.91 2.01
C GLY A 318 -12.58 9.07 2.76
N LEU A 319 -11.73 8.29 2.08
CA LEU A 319 -10.70 7.49 2.74
C LEU A 319 -9.45 8.30 3.04
N ALA A 320 -8.79 7.95 4.14
CA ALA A 320 -7.46 8.43 4.54
C ALA A 320 -6.42 7.32 4.36
N HIS A 321 -5.20 7.57 4.84
CA HIS A 321 -4.11 6.59 4.85
C HIS A 321 -4.45 5.34 5.67
N ALA A 322 -3.82 4.21 5.32
CA ALA A 322 -4.02 2.92 5.98
C ALA A 322 -5.47 2.40 5.95
N PHE A 323 -6.22 2.67 4.88
CA PHE A 323 -7.64 2.31 4.82
C PHE A 323 -7.90 0.79 4.84
N LEU A 324 -6.89 -0.06 4.58
CA LEU A 324 -7.03 -1.50 4.66
C LEU A 324 -7.39 -1.99 6.08
N ASN A 325 -7.19 -1.16 7.12
CA ASN A 325 -7.58 -1.46 8.49
C ASN A 325 -9.11 -1.55 8.69
N TYR A 326 -9.90 -1.10 7.70
CA TYR A 326 -11.35 -1.09 7.75
C TYR A 326 -12.00 -2.23 6.93
N VAL A 327 -11.28 -3.33 6.69
CA VAL A 327 -11.81 -4.55 6.07
C VAL A 327 -13.11 -4.99 6.78
N GLY A 328 -14.14 -5.26 5.99
CA GLY A 328 -15.46 -5.67 6.48
C GLY A 328 -16.29 -4.55 7.13
N GLN A 329 -15.75 -3.33 7.24
CA GLN A 329 -16.44 -2.18 7.85
C GLN A 329 -16.81 -1.12 6.80
N ILE A 330 -15.90 -0.86 5.85
CA ILE A 330 -16.09 0.17 4.82
C ILE A 330 -16.20 -0.48 3.42
N PRO A 331 -17.29 -0.27 2.67
CA PRO A 331 -17.50 -0.86 1.34
C PRO A 331 -16.38 -0.59 0.33
N ALA A 332 -15.77 0.59 0.41
CA ALA A 332 -14.66 0.98 -0.45
C ALA A 332 -13.41 0.10 -0.27
N VAL A 333 -13.20 -0.47 0.91
CA VAL A 333 -12.10 -1.41 1.17
C VAL A 333 -12.35 -2.74 0.45
N GLU A 334 -13.59 -3.24 0.49
CA GLU A 334 -13.97 -4.45 -0.27
C GLU A 334 -13.95 -4.21 -1.79
N ASP A 335 -14.34 -3.03 -2.25
CA ASP A 335 -14.17 -2.65 -3.65
C ASP A 335 -12.69 -2.66 -4.06
N SER A 336 -11.78 -2.12 -3.24
CA SER A 336 -10.33 -2.16 -3.52
C SER A 336 -9.78 -3.58 -3.63
N LEU A 337 -10.34 -4.51 -2.84
CA LEU A 337 -10.03 -5.93 -2.97
C LEU A 337 -10.54 -6.49 -4.30
N ASN A 338 -11.77 -6.17 -4.72
CA ASN A 338 -12.31 -6.64 -5.99
C ASN A 338 -11.50 -6.12 -7.18
N GLU A 339 -11.03 -4.88 -7.12
CA GLU A 339 -10.13 -4.28 -8.12
C GLU A 339 -8.77 -5.01 -8.15
N CYS A 340 -8.22 -5.34 -6.98
CA CYS A 340 -7.01 -6.16 -6.88
C CYS A 340 -7.20 -7.54 -7.53
N VAL A 341 -8.30 -8.24 -7.25
CA VAL A 341 -8.63 -9.54 -7.85
C VAL A 341 -8.76 -9.43 -9.37
N ALA A 342 -9.51 -8.43 -9.85
CA ALA A 342 -9.71 -8.20 -11.27
C ALA A 342 -8.40 -7.88 -11.99
N PHE A 343 -7.49 -7.16 -11.31
CA PHE A 343 -6.18 -6.86 -11.85
C PHE A 343 -5.24 -8.07 -11.85
N LEU A 344 -5.36 -9.01 -10.91
CA LEU A 344 -4.47 -10.17 -10.77
C LEU A 344 -4.87 -11.38 -11.63
N ASN A 345 -6.16 -11.69 -11.70
CA ASN A 345 -6.70 -12.84 -12.43
C ASN A 345 -6.56 -12.65 -13.94
#